data_AF-A0A383AHQ3-F1
#
_entry.id   AF-A0A383AHQ3-F1
#
_cell.length_a   1.000
_cell.length_b   1.000
_cell.length_c   1.000
_cell.angle_alpha   90.00
_cell.angle_beta   90.00
_cell.angle_gamma   90.00
#
_symmetry.space_group_name_H-M   'P 1'
#
loop_
_entity.id
_entity.type
_entity.pdbx_description
1 polymer ?
#
loop_
_entity_poly.entity_id
_entity_poly.type
_entity_poly.pdbx_seq_one_letter_code
_entity_poly.pdbx_strand_id
1 'polypeptide(L)'
;MKPPVEESHQDHLSSLQEWQRLTNAETLAIEAGHWDELAQLHTAKGDLKSQMECQDFSSVDPKWKTEIVAGEERNRDLLQEKLDDLQLRLNEGTRSINNIQRVHRAYGHQPLHERQTTPIWHQVT
;
A
#
# COMPACT_ATOMS: atom_id res chain seq x y z
N MET A 1 -38.68 -4.64 -34.10
CA MET A 1 -37.89 -3.41 -33.88
C MET A 1 -36.57 -3.85 -33.27
N LYS A 2 -35.46 -3.66 -33.99
CA LYS A 2 -34.12 -4.04 -33.58
C LYS A 2 -33.50 -2.81 -32.90
N PRO A 3 -33.04 -2.85 -31.65
CA PRO A 3 -32.43 -1.69 -31.01
C PRO A 3 -31.11 -1.33 -31.72
N PRO A 4 -30.66 -0.07 -31.62
CA PRO A 4 -29.55 0.45 -32.40
C PRO A 4 -28.23 -0.11 -31.86
N VAL A 5 -27.46 -0.77 -32.72
CA VAL A 5 -26.13 -1.34 -32.42
C VAL A 5 -25.13 -0.24 -32.00
N GLU A 6 -25.42 1.03 -32.30
CA GLU A 6 -24.56 2.18 -32.01
C GLU A 6 -24.54 2.58 -30.52
N GLU A 7 -25.62 2.38 -29.76
CA GLU A 7 -25.64 2.71 -28.32
C GLU A 7 -24.74 1.76 -27.52
N SER A 8 -24.75 0.47 -27.84
CA SER A 8 -23.94 -0.54 -27.13
C SER A 8 -22.43 -0.31 -27.27
N HIS A 9 -21.95 0.12 -28.45
CA HIS A 9 -20.51 0.40 -28.62
C HIS A 9 -20.04 1.63 -27.84
N GLN A 10 -20.90 2.65 -27.71
CA GLN A 10 -20.63 3.86 -26.93
C GLN A 10 -20.53 3.52 -25.42
N ASP A 11 -21.41 2.65 -24.93
CA ASP A 11 -21.45 2.21 -23.54
C ASP A 11 -20.24 1.32 -23.17
N HIS A 12 -19.79 0.48 -24.10
CA HIS A 12 -18.61 -0.38 -23.92
C HIS A 12 -17.32 0.46 -23.83
N LEU A 13 -17.17 1.46 -24.70
CA LEU A 13 -16.03 2.37 -24.67
C LEU A 13 -16.02 3.21 -23.39
N SER A 14 -17.19 3.66 -22.92
CA SER A 14 -17.33 4.40 -21.67
C SER A 14 -16.90 3.56 -20.46
N SER A 15 -17.28 2.30 -20.42
CA SER A 15 -16.90 1.37 -19.34
C SER A 15 -15.39 1.09 -19.29
N LEU A 16 -14.75 0.94 -20.46
CA LEU A 16 -13.30 0.69 -20.56
C LEU A 16 -12.47 1.94 -20.23
N GLN A 17 -12.93 3.11 -20.65
CA GLN A 17 -12.32 4.39 -20.28
C GLN A 17 -12.41 4.62 -18.77
N GLU A 18 -13.56 4.31 -18.17
CA GLU A 18 -13.74 4.40 -16.73
C GLU A 18 -12.85 3.41 -15.98
N TRP A 19 -12.70 2.20 -16.49
CA TRP A 19 -11.75 1.23 -15.95
C TRP A 19 -10.32 1.78 -15.96
N GLN A 20 -9.88 2.31 -17.11
CA GLN A 20 -8.55 2.91 -17.26
C GLN A 20 -8.35 4.10 -16.30
N ARG A 21 -9.38 4.94 -16.13
CA ARG A 21 -9.36 6.05 -15.18
C ARG A 21 -9.16 5.55 -13.75
N LEU A 22 -9.88 4.50 -13.35
CA LEU A 22 -9.74 3.88 -12.03
C LEU A 22 -8.35 3.24 -11.86
N THR A 23 -7.82 2.54 -12.86
CA THR A 23 -6.46 1.97 -12.82
C THR A 23 -5.40 3.05 -12.62
N ASN A 24 -5.51 4.19 -13.32
CA ASN A 24 -4.58 5.30 -13.14
C ASN A 24 -4.72 5.96 -11.76
N ALA A 25 -5.95 6.10 -11.25
CA ALA A 25 -6.19 6.63 -9.91
C ALA A 25 -5.61 5.72 -8.83
N GLU A 26 -5.69 4.39 -9.00
CA GLU A 26 -5.04 3.44 -8.10
C GLU A 26 -3.52 3.59 -8.11
N THR A 27 -2.90 3.76 -9.29
CA THR A 27 -1.45 4.00 -9.37
C THR A 27 -1.05 5.18 -8.48
N LEU A 28 -1.76 6.31 -8.60
CA LEU A 28 -1.51 7.51 -7.80
C LEU A 28 -1.75 7.27 -6.30
N ALA A 29 -2.82 6.55 -5.93
CA ALA A 29 -3.11 6.23 -4.54
C ALA A 29 -2.03 5.33 -3.92
N ILE A 30 -1.52 4.34 -4.67
CA ILE A 30 -0.43 3.45 -4.23
C ILE A 30 0.88 4.24 -4.08
N GLU A 31 1.20 5.12 -5.03
CA GLU A 31 2.39 5.98 -4.96
C GLU A 31 2.35 6.90 -3.73
N ALA A 32 1.20 7.50 -3.45
CA ALA A 32 0.96 8.36 -2.30
C ALA A 32 0.81 7.60 -0.97
N GLY A 33 0.60 6.28 -1.00
CA GLY A 33 0.36 5.45 0.18
C GLY A 33 -1.02 5.68 0.81
N HIS A 34 -2.01 6.14 0.03
CA HIS A 34 -3.38 6.37 0.48
C HIS A 34 -4.19 5.06 0.44
N TRP A 35 -3.95 4.18 1.41
CA TRP A 35 -4.55 2.83 1.42
C TRP A 35 -6.09 2.83 1.57
N ASP A 36 -6.65 3.80 2.29
CA ASP A 36 -8.11 3.93 2.43
C ASP A 36 -8.78 4.35 1.11
N GLU A 37 -8.13 5.22 0.35
CA GLU A 37 -8.58 5.64 -0.99
C GLU A 37 -8.48 4.46 -1.97
N LEU A 38 -7.40 3.68 -1.90
CA LEU A 38 -7.23 2.46 -2.69
C LEU A 38 -8.36 1.45 -2.45
N ALA A 39 -8.79 1.27 -1.20
CA ALA A 39 -9.90 0.37 -0.86
C ALA A 39 -11.24 0.82 -1.49
N GLN A 40 -11.48 2.13 -1.55
CA GLN A 40 -12.65 2.71 -2.22
C GLN A 40 -12.58 2.49 -3.73
N LEU A 41 -11.41 2.70 -4.34
CA LEU A 41 -11.18 2.47 -5.76
C LEU A 41 -11.39 1.00 -6.17
N HIS A 42 -10.92 0.05 -5.34
CA HIS A 42 -11.19 -1.37 -5.55
C HIS A 42 -12.68 -1.71 -5.50
N THR A 43 -13.42 -1.07 -4.61
CA THR A 43 -14.88 -1.24 -4.53
C THR A 43 -15.55 -0.74 -5.80
N ALA A 44 -15.18 0.47 -6.24
CA ALA A 44 -15.70 1.06 -7.48
C ALA A 44 -15.37 0.23 -8.73
N LYS A 45 -14.15 -0.35 -8.79
CA LYS A 45 -13.79 -1.31 -9.85
C LYS A 45 -14.60 -2.60 -9.77
N GLY A 46 -14.90 -3.09 -8.57
CA GLY A 46 -15.77 -4.24 -8.36
C GLY A 46 -17.17 -4.01 -8.94
N ASP A 47 -17.77 -2.86 -8.62
CA ASP A 47 -19.08 -2.47 -9.14
C ASP A 47 -19.07 -2.33 -10.66
N LEU A 48 -18.03 -1.67 -11.21
CA LEU A 48 -17.84 -1.54 -12.66
C LEU A 48 -17.66 -2.89 -13.34
N LYS A 49 -16.89 -3.80 -12.73
CA LYS A 49 -16.71 -5.17 -13.25
C LYS A 49 -18.04 -5.90 -13.35
N SER A 50 -18.87 -5.83 -12.32
CA SER A 50 -20.20 -6.46 -12.35
C SER A 50 -21.11 -5.88 -13.45
N GLN A 51 -21.00 -4.58 -13.72
CA GLN A 51 -21.73 -3.94 -14.84
C GLN A 51 -21.19 -4.40 -16.21
N MET A 52 -19.87 -4.58 -16.33
CA MET A 52 -19.22 -5.03 -17.55
C MET A 52 -19.45 -6.52 -17.83
N GLU A 53 -19.59 -7.39 -16.82
CA GLU A 53 -19.84 -8.83 -17.02
C GLU A 53 -21.14 -9.13 -17.80
N CYS A 54 -22.07 -8.18 -17.85
CA CYS A 54 -23.31 -8.26 -18.63
C CYS A 54 -23.20 -7.69 -20.05
N GLN A 55 -22.06 -7.11 -20.43
CA GLN A 55 -21.82 -6.45 -21.73
C GLN A 55 -21.00 -7.34 -22.69
N ASP A 56 -21.23 -7.20 -23.99
CA ASP A 56 -20.50 -7.95 -25.02
C ASP A 56 -19.36 -7.12 -25.64
N PHE A 57 -18.13 -7.37 -25.19
CA PHE A 57 -16.95 -6.68 -25.70
C PHE A 57 -16.34 -7.30 -26.97
N SER A 58 -17.02 -8.25 -27.63
CA SER A 58 -16.49 -8.94 -28.83
C SER A 58 -16.12 -8.01 -29.98
N SER A 59 -16.73 -6.83 -30.04
CA SER A 59 -16.50 -5.80 -31.06
C SER A 59 -15.41 -4.78 -30.71
N VAL A 60 -14.87 -4.81 -29.49
CA VAL A 60 -13.92 -3.79 -29.02
C VAL A 60 -12.51 -4.10 -29.50
N ASP A 61 -11.74 -3.06 -29.83
CA ASP A 61 -10.34 -3.18 -30.21
C ASP A 61 -9.54 -3.97 -29.13
N PRO A 62 -8.89 -5.08 -29.50
CA PRO A 62 -8.04 -5.85 -28.60
C PRO A 62 -6.98 -5.03 -27.86
N LYS A 63 -6.58 -3.86 -28.40
CA LYS A 63 -5.66 -2.93 -27.73
C LYS A 63 -6.12 -2.51 -26.35
N TRP A 64 -7.42 -2.28 -26.16
CA TRP A 64 -7.98 -1.92 -24.85
C TRP A 64 -7.70 -2.98 -23.80
N LYS A 65 -7.85 -4.25 -24.18
CA LYS A 65 -7.55 -5.37 -23.29
C LYS A 65 -6.07 -5.37 -22.91
N THR A 66 -5.16 -5.19 -23.87
CA THR A 66 -3.72 -5.16 -23.58
C THR A 66 -3.31 -3.98 -22.71
N GLU A 67 -3.87 -2.79 -22.95
CA GLU A 67 -3.56 -1.59 -22.17
C GLU A 67 -4.07 -1.70 -20.74
N ILE A 68 -5.30 -2.18 -20.54
CA ILE A 68 -5.86 -2.39 -19.21
C ILE A 68 -5.03 -3.43 -18.45
N VAL A 69 -4.73 -4.58 -19.06
CA VAL A 69 -3.92 -5.63 -18.41
C VAL A 69 -2.54 -5.10 -18.02
N ALA A 70 -1.88 -4.35 -18.90
CA ALA A 70 -0.57 -3.76 -18.57
C ALA A 70 -0.65 -2.73 -17.43
N GLY A 71 -1.76 -1.99 -17.33
CA GLY A 71 -2.03 -1.08 -16.21
C GLY A 71 -2.20 -1.83 -14.89
N GLU A 72 -3.01 -2.89 -14.87
CA GLU A 72 -3.21 -3.73 -13.67
C GLU A 72 -1.91 -4.42 -13.23
N GLU A 73 -1.12 -4.92 -14.18
CA GLU A 73 0.18 -5.53 -13.88
C GLU A 73 1.13 -4.53 -13.22
N ARG A 74 1.19 -3.30 -13.73
CA ARG A 74 1.99 -2.23 -13.11
C ARG A 74 1.53 -1.92 -11.69
N ASN A 75 0.22 -1.82 -11.45
CA ASN A 75 -0.31 -1.56 -10.11
C ASN A 75 0.01 -2.71 -9.14
N ARG A 76 -0.09 -3.96 -9.60
CA ARG A 76 0.29 -5.14 -8.82
C ARG A 76 1.76 -5.08 -8.43
N ASP A 77 2.65 -4.80 -9.38
CA ASP A 77 4.09 -4.78 -9.14
C ASP A 77 4.45 -3.65 -8.16
N LEU A 78 3.80 -2.49 -8.29
CA LEU A 78 3.96 -1.37 -7.37
C LEU A 78 3.47 -1.70 -5.94
N LEU A 79 2.33 -2.39 -5.82
CA LEU A 79 1.83 -2.86 -4.52
C LEU A 79 2.81 -3.84 -3.86
N GLN A 80 3.41 -4.73 -4.65
CA GLN A 80 4.41 -5.67 -4.15
C GLN A 80 5.64 -4.93 -3.60
N GLU A 81 6.15 -3.93 -4.34
CA GLU A 81 7.26 -3.09 -3.88
C GLU A 81 6.94 -2.39 -2.55
N LYS A 82 5.74 -1.79 -2.44
CA LYS A 82 5.31 -1.12 -1.19
C LYS A 82 5.18 -2.10 -0.02
N LEU A 83 4.72 -3.32 -0.28
CA LEU A 83 4.64 -4.36 0.75
C LEU A 83 6.03 -4.78 1.24
N ASP A 84 6.97 -4.98 0.33
CA ASP A 84 8.35 -5.36 0.66
C ASP A 84 9.03 -4.28 1.51
N ASP A 85 8.83 -3.00 1.15
CA ASP A 85 9.30 -1.84 1.92
C ASP A 85 8.71 -1.80 3.33
N LEU A 86 7.40 -2.04 3.48
CA LEU A 86 6.74 -2.07 4.78
C LEU A 86 7.24 -3.21 5.65
N GLN A 87 7.47 -4.39 5.05
CA GLN A 87 8.05 -5.53 5.77
C GLN A 87 9.46 -5.24 6.26
N LEU A 88 10.29 -4.57 5.44
CA LEU A 88 11.63 -4.15 5.84
C LEU A 88 11.57 -3.20 7.05
N ARG A 89 10.73 -2.17 6.98
CA ARG A 89 10.55 -1.20 8.09
C ARG A 89 10.04 -1.86 9.36
N LEU A 90 9.12 -2.82 9.25
CA LEU A 90 8.59 -3.56 10.41
C LEU A 90 9.68 -4.40 11.07
N ASN A 91 10.53 -5.05 10.29
CA ASN A 91 11.67 -5.81 10.79
C ASN A 91 12.70 -4.92 11.49
N GLU A 92 12.99 -3.75 10.92
CA GLU A 92 13.87 -2.74 11.54
C GLU A 92 13.29 -2.19 12.85
N GLY A 93 12.00 -1.85 12.86
CA GLY A 93 11.29 -1.42 14.07
C GLY A 93 11.31 -2.48 15.17
N THR A 94 11.11 -3.74 14.82
CA THR A 94 11.18 -4.87 15.75
C THR A 94 12.58 -5.02 16.35
N ARG A 95 13.63 -4.91 15.52
CA ARG A 95 15.03 -4.93 15.99
C ARG A 95 15.31 -3.76 16.93
N SER A 96 14.83 -2.57 16.60
CA SER A 96 14.99 -1.36 17.43
C SER A 96 14.34 -1.53 18.79
N ILE A 97 13.08 -1.99 18.85
CA ILE A 97 12.36 -2.25 20.11
C ILE A 97 13.08 -3.29 20.95
N ASN A 98 13.52 -4.39 20.34
CA ASN A 98 14.28 -5.43 21.05
C ASN A 98 15.60 -4.88 21.63
N ASN A 99 16.28 -3.99 20.90
CA ASN A 99 17.49 -3.35 21.40
C ASN A 99 17.18 -2.42 22.59
N ILE A 100 16.15 -1.57 22.48
CA ILE A 100 15.70 -0.69 23.56
C ILE A 100 15.33 -1.50 24.80
N GLN A 101 14.60 -2.60 24.64
CA GLN A 101 14.26 -3.49 25.75
C GLN A 101 15.49 -4.14 26.39
N ARG A 102 16.51 -4.54 25.60
CA ARG A 102 17.78 -5.07 26.13
C ARG A 102 18.55 -4.02 26.90
N VAL A 103 18.67 -2.79 26.35
CA VAL A 103 19.34 -1.67 27.03
C VAL A 103 18.60 -1.32 28.32
N HIS A 104 17.28 -1.22 28.30
CA HIS A 104 16.47 -0.97 29.49
C HIS A 104 16.62 -2.08 30.54
N ARG A 105 16.72 -3.36 30.15
CA ARG A 105 17.01 -4.44 31.12
C ARG A 105 18.43 -4.35 31.68
N ALA A 106 19.42 -4.03 30.85
CA ALA A 106 20.82 -4.00 31.26
C ALA A 106 21.17 -2.77 32.13
N TYR A 107 20.55 -1.63 31.85
CA TYR A 107 20.91 -0.33 32.44
C TYR A 107 19.74 0.38 33.13
N GLY A 108 18.50 -0.08 33.00
CA GLY A 108 17.33 0.50 33.65
C GLY A 108 17.24 0.22 35.16
N HIS A 109 18.10 -0.65 35.68
CA HIS A 109 18.34 -0.82 37.11
C HIS A 109 19.64 -0.11 37.52
N GLN A 110 19.71 1.20 37.33
CA GLN A 110 20.74 1.99 38.00
C GLN A 110 20.13 2.46 39.33
N PRO A 111 20.44 1.83 40.48
CA PRO A 111 19.98 2.33 41.76
C PRO A 111 20.50 3.76 41.96
N LEU A 112 19.61 4.69 42.28
CA LEU A 112 19.89 6.10 42.63
C LEU A 112 20.70 6.26 43.93
N HIS A 113 21.22 5.17 44.49
CA HIS A 113 22.11 5.14 45.66
C HIS A 113 23.33 4.34 45.19
N GLU A 114 24.41 4.98 44.74
CA GLU A 114 25.54 5.31 45.60
C GLU A 114 26.39 6.40 44.92
N ARG A 115 25.92 7.64 45.02
CA ARG A 115 26.81 8.82 45.02
C ARG A 115 26.87 9.38 46.43
N GLN A 116 27.19 8.52 47.42
CA GLN A 116 27.67 9.03 48.70
C GLN A 116 29.18 9.19 48.60
N THR A 117 29.54 10.46 48.47
CA THR A 117 30.86 11.03 48.71
C THR A 117 31.36 10.63 50.09
N THR A 118 32.32 9.70 50.16
CA THR A 118 33.25 9.65 51.29
C THR A 118 34.62 10.06 50.80
N PRO A 119 35.14 11.24 51.21
CA PRO A 119 36.54 11.57 50.94
C PRO A 119 37.40 10.63 51.78
N ILE A 120 38.22 9.82 51.11
CA ILE A 120 39.22 8.97 51.75
C ILE A 120 40.35 9.89 52.21
N TRP A 121 40.28 10.35 53.46
CA TRP A 121 41.41 10.99 54.12
C TRP A 121 42.40 9.90 54.52
N HIS A 122 43.46 9.72 53.72
CA HIS A 122 44.65 9.04 54.19
C HIS A 122 45.36 9.94 55.20
N GLN A 123 45.14 9.69 56.50
CA GLN A 123 46.06 10.15 57.53
C GLN A 123 46.92 8.97 57.96
N VAL A 124 48.18 8.98 57.53
CA VAL A 124 49.27 8.20 58.13
C VAL A 124 50.49 9.11 58.19
N THR A 125 50.71 9.69 59.37
CA THR A 125 52.02 10.05 59.92
C THR A 125 51.97 9.77 61.40
#